data_AF-A0A4Q6XGM0-F1
#
_entry.id   AF-A0A4Q6XGM0-F1
#
_cell.length_a   1.000
_cell.length_b   1.000
_cell.length_c   1.000
_cell.angle_alpha   90.00
_cell.angle_beta   90.00
_cell.angle_gamma   90.00
#
_symmetry.space_group_name_H-M   'P 1'
#
loop_
_entity.id
_entity.type
_entity.pdbx_description
1 polymer ?
#
loop_
_entity_poly.entity_id
_entity_poly.type
_entity_poly.pdbx_seq_one_letter_code
_entity_poly.pdbx_strand_id
1 'polypeptide(L)'
;MTGPIEGRWLIDFGNDGPTDPSGNEIVLGGGVVALAHHGKPIGRYDLKPGELTITLPMPPIAGEGEWQMIARFALPDNLDPHVDLIGMMQGISSDGDTLDHPCMLRRRAAQA
;
A
#
# COMPACT_ATOMS: atom_id res chain seq x y z
N MET A 1 -12.12 10.24 -14.89
CA MET A 1 -11.15 11.19 -14.31
C MET A 1 -10.32 10.39 -13.34
N THR A 2 -9.07 10.11 -13.70
CA THR A 2 -8.12 9.39 -12.84
C THR A 2 -7.73 10.32 -11.68
N GLY A 3 -8.03 9.94 -10.44
CA GLY A 3 -7.70 10.77 -9.27
C GLY A 3 -6.18 10.99 -9.14
N PRO A 4 -5.72 12.02 -8.41
CA PRO A 4 -4.30 12.37 -8.34
C PRO A 4 -3.42 11.26 -7.74
N ILE A 5 -4.00 10.28 -7.04
CA ILE A 5 -3.29 9.13 -6.47
C ILE A 5 -3.11 7.97 -7.47
N GLU A 6 -3.85 7.92 -8.57
CA GLU A 6 -3.78 6.79 -9.48
C GLU A 6 -2.41 6.70 -10.17
N GLY A 7 -1.95 5.48 -10.40
CA GLY A 7 -0.66 5.20 -11.04
C GLY A 7 0.20 4.20 -10.29
N ARG A 8 1.49 4.20 -10.61
CA ARG A 8 2.49 3.27 -10.08
C ARG A 8 3.15 3.83 -8.83
N TRP A 9 3.28 2.97 -7.83
CA TRP A 9 3.86 3.30 -6.53
C TRP A 9 4.78 2.18 -6.06
N LEU A 10 5.83 2.57 -5.34
CA LEU A 10 6.62 1.64 -4.55
C LEU A 10 6.15 1.71 -3.11
N ILE A 11 5.75 0.57 -2.54
CA ILE A 11 5.39 0.46 -1.13
C ILE A 11 6.52 -0.18 -0.33
N ASP A 12 6.89 0.45 0.76
CA ASP A 12 7.88 -0.03 1.71
C ASP A 12 7.17 -0.32 3.03
N PHE A 13 7.16 -1.58 3.45
CA PHE A 13 6.49 -2.05 4.66
C PHE A 13 7.38 -1.99 5.91
N GLY A 14 8.56 -1.38 5.84
CA GLY A 14 9.40 -1.14 7.02
C GLY A 14 10.12 -2.37 7.56
N ASN A 15 10.09 -3.50 6.85
CA ASN A 15 10.92 -4.67 7.15
C ASN A 15 12.25 -4.58 6.39
N ASP A 16 13.33 -5.05 7.03
CA ASP A 16 14.69 -5.08 6.49
C ASP A 16 14.75 -5.75 5.10
N GLY A 17 14.81 -4.89 4.07
CA GLY A 17 15.21 -5.23 2.71
C GLY A 17 14.11 -5.83 1.81
N PRO A 18 14.02 -5.39 0.54
CA PRO A 18 13.19 -6.06 -0.45
C PRO A 18 13.75 -7.46 -0.71
N THR A 19 12.91 -8.50 -0.53
CA THR A 19 13.24 -9.87 -0.98
C THR A 19 13.25 -9.97 -2.51
N ASP A 20 12.69 -8.97 -3.21
CA ASP A 20 12.72 -8.83 -4.66
C ASP A 20 12.66 -7.33 -5.05
N PRO A 21 13.58 -6.79 -5.88
CA PRO A 21 13.54 -5.41 -6.37
C PRO A 21 12.26 -5.05 -7.14
N SER A 22 11.47 -6.04 -7.57
CA SER A 22 10.19 -5.86 -8.28
C SER A 22 8.94 -6.11 -7.41
N GLY A 23 9.09 -6.72 -6.23
CA GLY A 23 7.96 -7.23 -5.43
C GLY A 23 7.12 -6.15 -4.72
N ASN A 24 7.67 -4.95 -4.59
CA ASN A 24 7.07 -3.85 -3.84
C ASN A 24 6.38 -2.81 -4.72
N GLU A 25 6.26 -3.05 -6.03
CA GLU A 25 5.60 -2.11 -6.93
C GLU A 25 4.11 -2.44 -7.10
N ILE A 26 3.27 -1.46 -6.80
CA ILE A 26 1.83 -1.56 -6.89
C ILE A 26 1.27 -0.52 -7.87
N VAL A 27 0.09 -0.81 -8.41
CA VAL A 27 -0.74 0.11 -9.18
C VAL A 27 -2.00 0.41 -8.37
N LEU A 28 -2.28 1.69 -8.20
CA LEU A 28 -3.54 2.18 -7.65
C LEU A 28 -4.42 2.68 -8.80
N GLY A 29 -5.61 2.11 -8.94
CA GLY A 29 -6.58 2.58 -9.92
C GLY A 29 -7.98 2.04 -9.66
N GLY A 30 -9.01 2.89 -9.77
CA GLY A 30 -10.40 2.47 -9.61
C GLY A 30 -10.73 1.85 -8.25
N GLY A 31 -10.04 2.25 -7.18
CA GLY A 31 -10.19 1.69 -5.83
C GLY A 31 -9.47 0.35 -5.60
N VAL A 32 -8.74 -0.16 -6.59
CA VAL A 32 -8.02 -1.44 -6.53
C VAL A 32 -6.52 -1.21 -6.35
N VAL A 33 -5.90 -2.09 -5.56
CA VAL A 33 -4.44 -2.22 -5.45
C VAL A 33 -4.03 -3.48 -6.21
N ALA A 34 -3.16 -3.35 -7.19
CA ALA A 34 -2.67 -4.49 -7.98
C ALA A 34 -1.14 -4.53 -8.02
N LEU A 35 -0.55 -5.71 -8.14
CA LEU A 35 0.90 -5.84 -8.36
C LEU A 35 1.26 -5.33 -9.75
N ALA A 36 2.25 -4.45 -9.85
CA ALA A 36 2.60 -3.81 -11.12
C ALA A 36 3.14 -4.79 -12.17
N HIS A 37 3.83 -5.85 -11.75
CA HIS A 37 4.46 -6.82 -12.65
C HIS A 37 3.44 -7.63 -13.49
N HIS A 38 2.27 -7.94 -12.94
CA HIS A 38 1.31 -8.84 -13.58
C HIS A 38 -0.16 -8.41 -13.42
N GLY A 39 -0.41 -7.24 -12.86
CA GLY A 39 -1.76 -6.64 -12.74
C GLY A 39 -2.72 -7.39 -11.83
N LYS A 40 -2.26 -8.37 -11.03
CA LYS A 40 -3.14 -9.14 -10.14
C LYS A 40 -3.61 -8.23 -9.00
N PRO A 41 -4.92 -8.13 -8.76
CA PRO A 41 -5.45 -7.46 -7.58
C PRO A 41 -4.94 -8.15 -6.31
N ILE A 42 -4.41 -7.35 -5.41
CA ILE A 42 -3.92 -7.79 -4.09
C ILE A 42 -4.58 -7.00 -2.97
N GLY A 43 -5.53 -6.13 -3.26
CA GLY A 43 -6.21 -5.36 -2.24
C GLY A 43 -7.03 -4.22 -2.79
N ARG A 44 -7.38 -3.31 -1.90
CA ARG A 44 -8.18 -2.11 -2.21
C ARG A 44 -7.59 -0.90 -1.54
N TYR A 45 -7.91 0.27 -2.06
CA TYR A 45 -7.61 1.53 -1.39
C TYR A 45 -8.84 2.41 -1.32
N ASP A 46 -8.90 3.20 -0.25
CA ASP A 46 -9.94 4.17 0.03
C ASP A 46 -9.31 5.55 0.21
N LEU A 47 -9.98 6.57 -0.30
CA LEU A 47 -9.57 7.97 -0.18
C LEU A 47 -10.56 8.71 0.70
N LYS A 48 -10.03 9.42 1.69
CA LYS A 48 -10.75 10.41 2.48
C LYS A 48 -10.00 11.74 2.41
N PRO A 49 -10.64 12.89 2.70
CA PRO A 49 -9.93 14.16 2.79
C PRO A 49 -8.73 14.04 3.73
N GLY A 50 -7.52 14.31 3.20
CA GLY A 50 -6.28 14.23 3.97
C GLY A 50 -5.72 12.82 4.23
N GLU A 51 -6.35 11.74 3.74
CA GLU A 51 -5.96 10.37 4.07
C GLU A 51 -6.12 9.39 2.89
N LEU A 52 -5.09 8.57 2.68
CA LEU A 52 -5.14 7.37 1.85
C LEU A 52 -5.07 6.15 2.76
N THR A 53 -6.02 5.23 2.63
CA THR A 53 -5.97 3.91 3.28
C THR A 53 -5.78 2.83 2.23
N ILE A 54 -4.80 1.95 2.41
CA ILE A 54 -4.57 0.75 1.60
C ILE A 54 -4.85 -0.48 2.47
N THR A 55 -5.71 -1.37 2.00
CA THR A 55 -6.02 -2.64 2.67
C THR A 55 -5.54 -3.80 1.81
N LEU A 56 -4.63 -4.62 2.37
CA LEU A 56 -4.09 -5.82 1.74
C LEU A 56 -4.47 -7.05 2.60
N PRO A 57 -5.08 -8.10 2.04
CA PRO A 57 -5.18 -9.37 2.71
C PRO A 57 -3.79 -10.00 2.78
N MET A 58 -3.35 -10.44 3.97
CA MET A 58 -2.17 -11.30 4.03
C MET A 58 -2.59 -12.72 3.67
N PRO A 59 -1.74 -13.49 2.98
CA PRO A 59 -1.94 -14.92 2.92
C PRO A 59 -1.99 -15.47 4.36
N PRO A 60 -2.90 -16.41 4.66
CA PRO A 60 -2.97 -17.00 6.00
C PRO A 60 -1.62 -17.62 6.35
N ILE A 61 -1.04 -17.19 7.47
CA ILE A 61 0.18 -17.79 8.00
C ILE A 61 -0.27 -19.04 8.76
N ALA A 62 0.27 -20.20 8.38
CA ALA A 62 -0.15 -21.47 8.96
C ALA A 62 0.08 -21.47 10.48
N GLY A 63 -1.01 -21.51 11.25
CA GLY A 63 -0.97 -21.50 12.72
C GLY A 63 -1.15 -20.13 13.39
N GLU A 64 -1.24 -19.04 12.63
CA GLU A 64 -1.35 -17.66 13.18
C GLU A 64 -2.65 -16.93 12.78
N GLY A 65 -3.61 -17.63 12.18
CA GLY A 65 -4.90 -17.05 11.79
C GLY A 65 -4.84 -16.20 10.51
N GLU A 66 -5.95 -15.53 10.21
CA GLU A 66 -6.02 -14.60 9.08
C GLU A 66 -5.52 -13.23 9.53
N TRP A 67 -4.58 -12.67 8.76
CA TRP A 67 -4.08 -11.33 9.00
C TRP A 67 -4.50 -10.37 7.88
N GLN A 68 -4.82 -9.15 8.27
CA GLN A 68 -5.08 -8.05 7.36
C GLN A 68 -4.06 -6.92 7.60
N MET A 69 -3.43 -6.44 6.52
CA MET A 69 -2.58 -5.26 6.58
C MET A 69 -3.37 -4.04 6.15
N ILE A 70 -3.37 -3.01 6.99
CA ILE A 70 -3.99 -1.71 6.73
C ILE A 70 -2.91 -0.64 6.81
N ALA A 71 -2.53 -0.05 5.68
CA ALA A 71 -1.62 1.08 5.64
C ALA A 71 -2.40 2.40 5.52
N ARG A 72 -2.09 3.37 6.37
CA ARG A 72 -2.70 4.70 6.39
C ARG A 72 -1.64 5.76 6.15
N PHE A 73 -1.88 6.61 5.16
CA PHE A 73 -0.97 7.66 4.73
C PHE A 73 -1.65 9.02 4.79
N ALA A 74 -0.94 10.04 5.27
CA ALA A 74 -1.39 11.41 5.13
C ALA A 74 -1.36 11.80 3.64
N LEU A 75 -2.47 12.32 3.13
CA LEU A 75 -2.64 12.67 1.73
C LEU A 75 -2.67 14.20 1.58
N PRO A 76 -1.64 14.83 0.98
CA PRO A 76 -1.68 16.26 0.69
C PRO A 76 -2.69 16.57 -0.40
N ASP A 77 -3.28 17.77 -0.37
CA ASP A 77 -4.25 18.24 -1.37
C ASP A 77 -3.66 18.29 -2.79
N ASN A 78 -2.33 18.42 -2.90
CA ASN A 78 -1.60 18.40 -4.16
C ASN A 78 -0.49 17.34 -4.10
N LEU A 79 -0.57 16.34 -4.97
CA LEU A 79 0.39 15.24 -5.05
C LEU A 79 1.41 15.54 -6.15
N ASP A 80 2.64 15.84 -5.76
CA ASP A 80 3.78 15.94 -6.66
C ASP A 80 4.05 14.59 -7.37
N PRO A 81 4.49 14.57 -8.64
CA PRO A 81 4.99 13.36 -9.31
C PRO A 81 6.08 12.59 -8.56
N HIS A 82 6.82 13.24 -7.66
CA HIS A 82 7.91 12.68 -6.88
C HIS A 82 7.63 12.63 -5.36
N VAL A 83 6.35 12.60 -4.98
CA VAL A 83 5.95 12.60 -3.58
C VAL A 83 6.23 11.24 -2.90
N ASP A 84 6.74 11.35 -1.67
CA ASP A 84 6.84 10.25 -0.71
C ASP A 84 5.78 10.45 0.37
N LEU A 85 4.86 9.48 0.52
CA LEU A 85 3.87 9.46 1.58
C LEU A 85 4.37 8.57 2.71
N ILE A 86 4.54 9.15 3.89
CA ILE A 86 4.89 8.42 5.10
C ILE A 86 3.60 8.05 5.82
N GLY A 87 3.51 6.80 6.26
CA GLY A 87 2.31 6.27 6.88
C GLY A 87 2.61 5.26 7.97
N MET A 88 1.54 4.75 8.56
CA MET A 88 1.58 3.64 9.50
C MET A 88 0.85 2.45 8.90
N MET A 89 1.50 1.30 8.94
CA MET A 89 0.92 0.01 8.62
C MET A 89 0.53 -0.67 9.91
N GLN A 90 -0.70 -1.18 9.95
CA GLN A 90 -1.24 -1.98 11.02
C GLN A 90 -1.58 -3.37 10.49
N GLY A 91 -0.91 -4.40 11.02
CA GLY A 91 -1.31 -5.78 10.88
C GLY A 91 -2.36 -6.13 11.93
N ILE A 92 -3.52 -6.65 11.52
CA ILE A 92 -4.61 -7.07 12.40
C ILE A 92 -4.83 -8.57 12.24
N SER A 93 -4.70 -9.31 13.33
CA SER A 93 -5.04 -10.74 13.40
C SER A 93 -6.53 -10.94 13.65
N SER A 94 -7.08 -12.05 13.15
CA SER A 94 -8.43 -12.52 13.49
C SER A 94 -8.66 -12.68 15.00
N ASP A 95 -7.59 -12.88 15.77
CA ASP A 95 -7.65 -13.09 17.22
C ASP A 95 -7.58 -11.78 18.02
N GLY A 96 -7.48 -10.63 17.33
CA GLY A 96 -7.49 -9.29 17.92
C GLY A 96 -6.11 -8.67 18.18
N ASP A 97 -5.03 -9.40 17.90
CA ASP A 97 -3.68 -8.85 17.98
C ASP A 97 -3.42 -7.80 16.90
N THR A 98 -2.68 -6.75 17.25
CA THR A 98 -2.33 -5.66 16.34
C THR A 98 -0.83 -5.38 16.37
N LEU A 99 -0.22 -5.22 15.20
CA LEU A 99 1.18 -4.84 15.05
C LEU A 99 1.30 -3.60 14.17
N ASP A 100 1.87 -2.53 14.73
CA ASP A 100 2.06 -1.27 14.03
C ASP A 100 3.52 -1.12 13.59
N HIS A 101 3.72 -0.79 12.32
CA HIS A 101 5.04 -0.56 11.71
C HIS A 101 5.01 0.68 10.81
N PRO A 102 6.07 1.51 10.80
CA PRO A 102 6.16 2.60 9.85
C PRO A 102 6.24 2.06 8.43
N CYS A 103 5.56 2.72 7.50
CA CYS A 103 5.59 2.36 6.08
C CYS A 103 5.69 3.62 5.22
N MET A 104 6.11 3.44 3.96
CA MET A 104 6.26 4.54 3.03
C MET A 104 5.73 4.16 1.65
N LEU A 105 5.07 5.08 0.98
CA LEU A 105 4.58 4.93 -0.37
C LEU A 105 5.21 6.00 -1.27
N ARG A 106 6.02 5.59 -2.24
CA ARG A 106 6.79 6.49 -3.11
C ARG A 106 6.25 6.47 -4.52
N ARG A 107 5.95 7.64 -5.09
CA ARG A 107 5.40 7.70 -6.43
C ARG A 107 6.47 7.36 -7.46
N ARG A 108 6.14 6.45 -8.39
CA ARG A 108 6.97 6.24 -9.58
C ARG A 108 6.52 7.23 -10.65
N ALA A 109 7.47 7.99 -11.18
CA ALA A 109 7.26 8.72 -12.42
C ALA A 109 6.80 7.71 -13.49
N ALA A 110 5.77 8.07 -14.26
CA ALA A 110 5.40 7.30 -15.43
C ALA A 110 6.64 7.20 -16.32
N GLN A 111 7.17 5.99 -16.52
CA GLN A 111 8.25 5.79 -17.49
C GLN A 111 7.69 6.19 -18.85
N ALA A 112 8.28 7.22 -19.46
CA ALA A 112 7.98 7.71 -20.80
C ALA A 112 8.42 6.70 -21.86
#